data_AF-A0A367U4J3-F1
#
_entry.id   AF-A0A367U4J3-F1
#
_cell.length_a   1.000
_cell.length_b   1.000
_cell.length_c   1.000
_cell.angle_alpha   90.00
_cell.angle_beta   90.00
_cell.angle_gamma   90.00
#
_symmetry.space_group_name_H-M   'P 1'
#
loop_
_entity.id
_entity.type
_entity.pdbx_description
1 polymer ?
#
loop_
_entity_poly.entity_id
_entity_poly.type
_entity_poly.pdbx_seq_one_letter_code
_entity_poly.pdbx_strand_id
1 'polypeptide(L)'
;MENQEHLTLIHSLIKTHAFNGYTLVSTKYWQTPSVSDISVVRGLIPLTDLELAHRLAVDPRTIRKWKSGQTQMVFTTWCCLCWLAGLGMPLDNEISD
;
A
#
# COMPACT_ATOMS: atom_id res chain seq x y z
N MET A 1 -4.20 -11.42 7.35
CA MET A 1 -4.85 -11.11 8.64
C MET A 1 -5.13 -9.63 8.61
N GLU A 2 -6.40 -9.25 8.58
CA GLU A 2 -6.83 -7.85 8.57
C GLU A 2 -6.63 -7.25 9.96
N ASN A 3 -6.09 -6.03 10.02
CA ASN A 3 -5.91 -5.28 11.27
C ASN A 3 -6.93 -4.13 11.30
N GLN A 4 -7.91 -4.23 12.20
CA GLN A 4 -9.01 -3.27 12.33
C GLN A 4 -8.53 -1.84 12.62
N GLU A 5 -7.42 -1.68 13.35
CA GLU A 5 -6.84 -0.36 13.65
C GLU A 5 -6.24 0.27 12.40
N HIS A 6 -5.51 -0.53 11.61
CA HIS A 6 -4.92 -0.07 10.35
C HIS A 6 -6.00 0.30 9.32
N LEU A 7 -7.07 -0.50 9.24
CA LEU A 7 -8.23 -0.19 8.40
C LEU A 7 -8.88 1.13 8.84
N THR A 8 -9.16 1.29 10.14
CA THR A 8 -9.75 2.52 10.69
C THR A 8 -8.91 3.76 10.36
N LEU A 9 -7.59 3.65 10.47
CA LEU A 9 -6.66 4.70 10.08
C LEU A 9 -6.76 5.03 8.57
N ILE A 10 -6.70 4.02 7.70
CA ILE A 10 -6.79 4.22 6.25
C ILE A 10 -8.12 4.88 5.86
N HIS A 11 -9.25 4.42 6.40
CA HIS A 11 -10.55 5.05 6.14
C HIS A 11 -10.57 6.54 6.57
N SER A 12 -9.94 6.88 7.70
CA SER A 12 -9.80 8.27 8.14
C SER A 12 -8.95 9.12 7.18
N LEU A 13 -7.84 8.55 6.68
CA LEU A 13 -6.96 9.23 5.73
C LEU A 13 -7.62 9.41 4.35
N ILE A 14 -8.43 8.45 3.90
CA ILE A 14 -9.23 8.59 2.67
C ILE A 14 -10.24 9.74 2.81
N LYS A 15 -10.97 9.80 3.94
CA LYS A 15 -11.95 10.88 4.20
C LYS A 15 -11.34 12.28 4.22
N THR A 16 -10.08 12.39 4.64
CA THR A 16 -9.34 13.66 4.68
C THR A 16 -8.52 13.92 3.41
N HIS A 17 -8.65 13.08 2.38
CA HIS A 17 -7.87 13.10 1.14
C HIS A 17 -6.33 13.01 1.35
N ALA A 18 -5.90 12.51 2.50
CA ALA A 18 -4.50 12.27 2.82
C ALA A 18 -3.98 10.93 2.28
N PHE A 19 -4.88 10.06 1.80
CA PHE A 19 -4.56 8.78 1.17
C PHE A 19 -5.50 8.51 -0.01
N ASN A 20 -4.96 8.07 -1.15
CA ASN A 20 -5.76 7.77 -2.33
C ASN A 20 -6.42 6.38 -2.23
N GLY A 21 -7.74 6.36 -2.00
CA GLY A 21 -8.53 5.13 -1.92
C GLY A 21 -8.52 4.29 -3.21
N TYR A 22 -8.33 4.90 -4.39
CA TYR A 22 -8.21 4.17 -5.66
C TYR A 22 -6.94 3.34 -5.78
N THR A 23 -6.02 3.43 -4.82
CA THR A 23 -4.89 2.51 -4.74
C THR A 23 -5.32 1.15 -4.17
N LEU A 24 -6.44 1.08 -3.45
CA LEU A 24 -6.93 -0.12 -2.75
C LEU A 24 -8.15 -0.76 -3.43
N VAL A 25 -8.26 -0.65 -4.76
CA VAL A 25 -9.34 -1.27 -5.54
C VAL A 25 -8.78 -2.26 -6.57
N SER A 26 -9.65 -3.08 -7.16
CA SER A 26 -9.26 -3.98 -8.26
C SER A 26 -8.71 -3.24 -9.47
N THR A 27 -7.97 -3.98 -10.31
CA THR A 27 -7.21 -3.47 -11.45
C THR A 27 -8.00 -2.58 -12.43
N LYS A 28 -9.32 -2.73 -12.51
CA LYS A 28 -10.18 -1.95 -13.41
C LYS A 28 -10.20 -0.46 -13.06
N TYR A 29 -10.16 -0.13 -11.77
CA TYR A 29 -10.23 1.24 -11.26
C TYR A 29 -8.95 1.66 -10.53
N TRP A 30 -7.96 0.77 -10.51
CA TRP A 30 -6.73 0.96 -9.77
C TRP A 30 -5.94 2.14 -10.30
N GLN A 31 -5.52 3.00 -9.37
CA GLN A 31 -4.56 4.06 -9.62
C GLN A 31 -3.23 3.71 -8.97
N THR A 32 -2.14 3.95 -9.70
CA THR A 32 -0.79 3.75 -9.18
C THR A 32 -0.59 4.58 -7.90
N PRO A 33 -0.09 3.99 -6.80
CA PRO A 33 0.11 4.71 -5.56
C PRO A 33 1.20 5.78 -5.70
N SER A 34 0.97 6.93 -5.08
CA SER A 34 1.96 7.99 -4.96
C SER A 34 3.02 7.64 -3.90
N VAL A 35 4.09 8.44 -3.83
CA VAL A 35 5.10 8.32 -2.77
C VAL A 35 4.48 8.51 -1.38
N SER A 36 3.45 9.36 -1.26
CA SER A 36 2.72 9.56 0.00
C SER A 36 1.96 8.30 0.39
N ASP A 37 1.20 7.71 -0.54
CA ASP A 37 0.44 6.48 -0.31
C ASP A 37 1.38 5.32 0.09
N ILE A 38 2.52 5.19 -0.61
CA ILE A 38 3.56 4.21 -0.29
C ILE A 38 4.10 4.44 1.12
N SER A 39 4.33 5.69 1.52
CA SER A 39 4.88 6.01 2.84
C SER A 39 3.91 5.65 3.96
N VAL A 40 2.61 5.91 3.77
CA VAL A 40 1.55 5.50 4.70
C VAL A 40 1.54 3.98 4.86
N VAL A 41 1.38 3.23 3.77
CA VAL A 41 1.31 1.75 3.82
C VAL A 41 2.60 1.15 4.38
N ARG A 42 3.76 1.70 4.00
CA ARG A 42 5.06 1.24 4.50
C ARG A 42 5.21 1.42 6.00
N GLY A 43 4.65 2.50 6.56
CA GLY A 43 4.66 2.79 8.00
C GLY A 43 3.85 1.81 8.83
N LEU A 44 2.89 1.10 8.21
CA LEU A 44 2.09 0.06 8.87
C LEU A 44 2.77 -1.31 8.91
N ILE A 45 3.87 -1.48 8.16
CA ILE A 45 4.60 -2.75 8.05
C ILE A 45 5.74 -2.74 9.07
N PRO A 46 5.72 -3.62 10.10
CA PRO A 46 6.74 -3.68 11.15
C PRO A 46 8.01 -4.42 10.69
N LEU A 47 8.48 -4.14 9.49
CA LEU A 47 9.72 -4.67 8.91
C LEU A 47 10.64 -3.51 8.57
N THR A 48 11.96 -3.73 8.61
CA THR A 48 12.95 -2.83 8.02
C THR A 48 12.92 -2.89 6.49
N ASP A 49 13.55 -1.92 5.81
CA ASP A 49 13.61 -1.93 4.34
C ASP A 49 14.33 -3.18 3.79
N LEU A 50 15.30 -3.73 4.52
CA LEU A 50 16.02 -4.95 4.15
C LEU A 50 15.14 -6.20 4.32
N GLU A 51 14.46 -6.33 5.46
CA GLU A 51 13.55 -7.47 5.70
C GLU A 51 12.38 -7.47 4.73
N LEU A 52 11.83 -6.29 4.42
CA LEU A 52 10.77 -6.14 3.43
C LEU A 52 11.27 -6.56 2.02
N ALA A 53 12.48 -6.14 1.64
CA ALA A 53 13.08 -6.53 0.37
C ALA A 53 13.26 -8.06 0.27
N HIS A 54 13.80 -8.69 1.33
CA HIS A 54 13.91 -10.14 1.41
C HIS A 54 12.55 -10.84 1.35
N ARG A 55 11.55 -10.31 2.07
CA ARG A 55 10.19 -10.88 2.10
C ARG A 55 9.50 -10.83 0.74
N LEU A 56 9.76 -9.78 -0.03
CA LEU A 56 9.22 -9.58 -1.39
C LEU A 56 10.12 -10.17 -2.49
N ALA A 57 11.27 -10.76 -2.14
CA ALA A 57 12.30 -11.24 -3.07
C ALA A 57 12.72 -10.17 -4.10
N VAL A 58 12.86 -8.92 -3.65
CA VAL A 58 13.34 -7.79 -4.46
C VAL A 58 14.67 -7.26 -3.94
N ASP A 59 15.40 -6.54 -4.80
CA ASP A 59 16.59 -5.80 -4.38
C ASP A 59 16.22 -4.69 -3.36
N PRO A 60 16.96 -4.50 -2.26
CA PRO A 60 16.72 -3.40 -1.30
C PRO A 60 16.70 -2.00 -1.93
N ARG A 61 17.40 -1.79 -3.04
CA ARG A 61 17.35 -0.57 -3.85
C ARG A 61 15.97 -0.32 -4.44
N THR A 62 15.21 -1.38 -4.74
CA THR A 62 13.83 -1.27 -5.24
C THR A 62 12.93 -0.62 -4.19
N ILE A 63 13.05 -0.99 -2.92
CA ILE A 63 12.32 -0.35 -1.81
C ILE A 63 12.65 1.15 -1.74
N ARG A 64 13.94 1.51 -1.86
CA ARG A 64 14.38 2.91 -1.87
C ARG A 64 13.82 3.69 -3.06
N LYS A 65 13.74 3.07 -4.24
CA LYS A 65 13.16 3.68 -5.44
C LYS A 65 11.67 3.96 -5.29
N TRP A 66 10.91 3.06 -4.65
CA TRP A 66 9.49 3.29 -4.35
C TRP A 66 9.31 4.50 -3.43
N LYS A 67 10.10 4.59 -2.35
CA LYS A 67 10.06 5.71 -1.39
C LYS A 67 10.47 7.06 -1.98
N SER A 68 11.21 7.06 -3.08
CA SER A 68 11.66 8.29 -3.76
C SER A 68 10.87 8.60 -5.03
N GLY A 69 9.92 7.74 -5.42
CA GLY A 69 9.18 7.87 -6.68
C GLY A 69 10.02 7.64 -7.94
N GLN A 70 11.25 7.15 -7.81
CA GLN A 70 12.15 6.87 -8.94
C GLN A 70 11.66 5.74 -9.85
N THR A 71 10.75 4.90 -9.34
CA THR A 71 10.10 3.86 -10.14
C THR A 71 8.64 3.74 -9.73
N GLN A 72 7.78 3.54 -10.72
CA GLN A 72 6.37 3.27 -10.47
C GLN A 72 6.21 1.83 -9.98
N MET A 73 5.35 1.66 -8.98
CA MET A 73 5.03 0.35 -8.43
C MET A 73 3.97 -0.32 -9.29
N VAL A 74 4.12 -1.62 -9.53
CA VAL A 74 3.11 -2.42 -10.23
C VAL A 74 2.03 -2.92 -9.25
N PHE A 75 0.84 -3.19 -9.79
CA PHE A 75 -0.34 -3.59 -9.00
C PHE A 75 -0.09 -4.78 -8.06
N THR A 76 0.56 -5.84 -8.55
CA THR A 76 0.82 -7.06 -7.77
C THR A 76 1.72 -6.79 -6.57
N THR A 77 2.76 -5.98 -6.77
CA THR A 77 3.65 -5.54 -5.69
C THR A 77 2.91 -4.71 -4.65
N TRP A 78 2.02 -3.81 -5.10
CA TRP A 78 1.20 -3.02 -4.20
C TRP A 78 0.27 -3.89 -3.35
N CYS A 79 -0.39 -4.89 -3.96
CA CYS A 79 -1.20 -5.87 -3.23
C CYS A 79 -0.40 -6.59 -2.14
N CYS A 80 0.84 -6.99 -2.42
CA CYS A 80 1.72 -7.60 -1.43
C CYS A 80 2.01 -6.66 -0.25
N LEU A 81 2.21 -5.36 -0.51
CA LEU A 81 2.43 -4.37 0.55
C LEU A 81 1.17 -4.16 1.40
N CYS A 82 0.00 -4.02 0.78
CA CYS A 82 -1.27 -3.88 1.49
C CYS A 82 -1.55 -5.12 2.37
N TRP A 83 -1.27 -6.31 1.85
CA TRP A 83 -1.38 -7.55 2.61
C TRP A 83 -0.44 -7.57 3.82
N LEU A 84 0.84 -7.21 3.63
CA LEU A 84 1.83 -7.12 4.72
C LEU A 84 1.50 -6.04 5.75
N ALA A 85 0.83 -4.97 5.33
CA ALA A 85 0.33 -3.91 6.19
C ALA A 85 -0.96 -4.33 6.94
N GLY A 86 -1.50 -5.53 6.72
CA GLY A 86 -2.74 -5.98 7.36
C GLY A 86 -3.99 -5.27 6.84
N LEU A 87 -3.95 -4.71 5.63
CA LEU A 87 -5.10 -4.07 4.98
C LEU A 87 -5.98 -5.06 4.20
N GLY A 88 -5.53 -6.32 4.06
CA GLY A 88 -6.22 -7.32 3.24
C GLY A 88 -5.92 -7.16 1.75
N MET A 89 -6.75 -7.79 0.91
CA MET A 89 -6.75 -7.57 -0.54
C MET A 89 -7.58 -6.31 -0.84
N PRO A 90 -7.21 -5.52 -1.86
CA PRO A 90 -7.91 -4.28 -2.20
C PRO A 90 -9.44 -4.50 -2.25
N LEU A 91 -10.13 -3.63 -1.53
CA LEU A 91 -11.56 -3.67 -1.19
C LEU A 91 -12.40 -3.58 -2.47
N ASP A 92 -12.82 -4.72 -3.00
CA ASP A 92 -13.82 -4.75 -4.08
C ASP A 92 -15.22 -4.29 -3.59
N ASN A 93 -15.42 -4.09 -2.29
CA ASN A 93 -16.75 -3.89 -1.68
C ASN A 93 -16.99 -2.50 -1.04
N GLU A 94 -16.01 -1.60 -0.95
CA GLU A 94 -16.13 -0.35 -0.16
C GLU A 94 -16.23 0.94 -0.99
N ILE A 95 -16.19 0.85 -2.33
CA ILE A 95 -16.62 1.95 -3.21
C ILE A 95 -18.00 1.62 -3.75
N SER A 96 -18.98 1.57 -2.86
CA SER A 96 -20.37 1.79 -3.26
C SER A 96 -20.68 3.25 -2.94
N ASP A 97 -21.15 3.98 -3.96
CA ASP A 97 -21.61 5.37 -3.86
C ASP A 97 -22.60 5.60 -2.68
#